data_AF-A0AA88CWY4-F1
#
_entry.id   AF-A0AA88CWY4-F1
#
_cell.length_a   1.000
_cell.length_b   1.000
_cell.length_c   1.000
_cell.angle_alpha   90.00
_cell.angle_beta   90.00
_cell.angle_gamma   90.00
#
_symmetry.space_group_name_H-M   'P 1'
#
loop_
_entity.id
_entity.type
_entity.pdbx_description
1 polymer ?
#
loop_
_entity_poly.entity_id
_entity_poly.type
_entity_poly.pdbx_seq_one_letter_code
_entity_poly.pdbx_strand_id
1 'polypeptide(L)'
;MSSPPKFLRNINLVGRQKKLPEWFTHLQSTLVKLRLQYSMLEDDPLEVLQNMHNLLHLQISNNAYVGEQLCFKDGMFPKLKKLHLIHLSRLRSLITEETALPMLEELWVGPCPEMKDLPSGLQHLKKLKTLVFNLFTLEFIFFQDFQTVSHVPLVGFIYKDVEGEIKWITLPDILSHQQEWIQEDEEEKEEATCGTTIHEKTDQQVIAFNLPL
;
A
#
# COMPACT_ATOMS: atom_id res chain seq x y z
N MET A 1 -21.71 25.76 -7.82
CA MET A 1 -21.85 24.30 -8.01
C MET A 1 -23.07 23.86 -7.22
N SER A 2 -24.02 23.16 -7.87
CA SER A 2 -25.24 22.65 -7.25
C SER A 2 -24.93 21.57 -6.20
N SER A 3 -25.79 21.45 -5.17
CA SER A 3 -25.65 20.42 -4.14
C SER A 3 -25.82 19.01 -4.74
N PRO A 4 -25.05 18.01 -4.29
CA PRO A 4 -25.20 16.63 -4.74
C PRO A 4 -26.57 16.04 -4.35
N PRO A 5 -27.04 14.98 -5.03
CA PRO A 5 -28.25 14.27 -4.65
C PRO A 5 -28.19 13.75 -3.22
N LYS A 6 -29.29 13.91 -2.45
CA LYS A 6 -29.38 13.56 -1.01
C LYS A 6 -29.20 12.08 -0.68
N PHE A 7 -29.14 11.20 -1.68
CA PHE A 7 -28.98 9.75 -1.53
C PHE A 7 -27.72 9.23 -2.21
N LEU A 8 -26.75 10.11 -2.47
CA LEU A 8 -25.51 9.72 -3.11
C LEU A 8 -24.71 8.82 -2.16
N ARG A 9 -24.59 7.54 -2.53
CA ARG A 9 -23.88 6.51 -1.75
C ARG A 9 -22.48 6.23 -2.25
N ASN A 10 -22.24 6.44 -3.55
CA ASN A 10 -20.99 6.10 -4.21
C ASN A 10 -20.47 7.32 -4.96
N ILE A 11 -19.22 7.69 -4.68
CA ILE A 11 -18.56 8.79 -5.37
C ILE A 11 -17.23 8.32 -5.94
N ASN A 12 -16.95 8.77 -7.15
CA ASN A 12 -15.63 8.74 -7.75
C ASN A 12 -15.24 10.18 -8.12
N LEU A 13 -14.36 10.80 -7.35
CA LEU A 13 -13.80 12.11 -7.67
C LEU A 13 -12.52 11.88 -8.45
N VAL A 14 -12.49 12.39 -9.69
CA VAL A 14 -11.36 12.28 -10.59
C VAL A 14 -10.95 13.67 -11.03
N GLY A 15 -9.65 13.92 -11.01
CA GLY A 15 -9.05 15.15 -11.52
C GLY A 15 -8.59 16.10 -10.42
N ARG A 16 -7.75 17.05 -10.83
CA ARG A 16 -6.96 17.89 -9.94
C ARG A 16 -7.85 18.84 -9.13
N GLN A 17 -7.93 18.58 -7.83
CA GLN A 17 -8.64 19.35 -6.83
C GLN A 17 -7.78 19.40 -5.58
N LYS A 18 -7.08 20.52 -5.37
CA LYS A 18 -6.17 20.69 -4.23
C LYS A 18 -6.87 20.58 -2.87
N LYS A 19 -8.20 20.75 -2.84
CA LYS A 19 -9.06 20.63 -1.66
C LYS A 19 -10.34 19.89 -2.03
N LEU A 20 -10.91 19.19 -1.06
CA LEU A 20 -12.25 18.60 -1.20
C LEU A 20 -13.30 19.72 -1.20
N PRO A 21 -14.33 19.65 -2.06
CA PRO A 21 -15.34 20.70 -2.15
C PRO A 21 -16.26 20.72 -0.92
N GLU A 22 -16.76 21.90 -0.54
CA GLU A 22 -17.56 22.08 0.70
C GLU A 22 -18.80 21.18 0.78
N TRP A 23 -19.49 20.97 -0.36
CA TRP A 23 -20.68 20.11 -0.42
C TRP A 23 -20.41 18.66 -0.02
N PHE A 24 -19.14 18.24 -0.03
CA PHE A 24 -18.72 16.89 0.33
C PHE A 24 -19.03 16.57 1.80
N THR A 25 -18.98 17.58 2.68
CA THR A 25 -19.37 17.47 4.09
C THR A 25 -20.86 17.14 4.27
N HIS A 26 -21.71 17.49 3.32
CA HIS A 26 -23.16 17.19 3.40
C HIS A 26 -23.49 15.71 3.15
N LEU A 27 -22.52 14.89 2.74
CA LEU A 27 -22.70 13.49 2.39
C LEU A 27 -22.25 12.52 3.49
N GLN A 28 -21.84 13.04 4.64
CA GLN A 28 -21.29 12.28 5.78
C GLN A 28 -22.18 11.10 6.21
N SER A 29 -23.50 11.26 6.14
CA SER A 29 -24.46 10.23 6.56
C SER A 29 -24.87 9.26 5.45
N THR A 30 -24.62 9.56 4.18
CA THR A 30 -25.11 8.76 3.04
C THR A 30 -24.03 7.98 2.33
N LEU A 31 -22.78 8.46 2.40
CA LEU A 31 -21.69 7.90 1.62
C LEU A 31 -21.24 6.55 2.16
N VAL A 32 -21.07 5.60 1.24
CA VAL A 32 -20.72 4.20 1.49
C VAL A 32 -19.45 3.82 0.74
N LYS A 33 -19.25 4.35 -0.47
CA LYS A 33 -18.03 4.15 -1.24
C LYS A 33 -17.48 5.48 -1.73
N LEU A 34 -16.20 5.69 -1.51
CA LEU A 34 -15.47 6.84 -2.02
C LEU A 34 -14.22 6.38 -2.77
N ARG A 35 -14.03 6.96 -3.95
CA ARG A 35 -12.76 6.88 -4.68
C ARG A 35 -12.28 8.29 -5.00
N LEU A 36 -11.03 8.58 -4.67
CA LEU A 36 -10.33 9.82 -5.02
C LEU A 36 -9.20 9.46 -5.98
N GLN A 37 -9.13 10.12 -7.13
CA GLN A 37 -8.12 9.86 -8.17
C GLN A 37 -7.58 11.15 -8.76
N TYR A 38 -6.26 11.28 -8.87
CA TYR A 38 -5.60 12.44 -9.49
C TYR A 38 -5.98 13.80 -8.86
N SER A 39 -6.50 13.80 -7.62
CA SER A 39 -6.93 15.00 -6.91
C SER A 39 -5.77 15.90 -6.49
N MET A 40 -4.59 15.35 -6.20
CA MET A 40 -3.44 16.13 -5.74
C MET A 40 -3.76 16.94 -4.48
N LEU A 41 -4.46 16.32 -3.51
CA LEU A 41 -4.78 16.93 -2.22
C LEU A 41 -3.49 17.15 -1.42
N GLU A 42 -3.25 18.42 -1.05
CA GLU A 42 -2.13 18.84 -0.20
C GLU A 42 -2.49 18.71 1.28
N ASP A 43 -3.74 19.02 1.63
CA ASP A 43 -4.31 18.83 2.97
C ASP A 43 -4.63 17.34 3.21
N ASP A 44 -4.59 16.90 4.48
CA ASP A 44 -4.92 15.51 4.85
C ASP A 44 -6.41 15.22 4.55
N PRO A 45 -6.72 14.30 3.59
CA PRO A 45 -8.10 13.95 3.27
C PRO A 45 -8.86 13.36 4.47
N LEU A 46 -8.15 12.74 5.42
CA LEU A 46 -8.76 12.06 6.56
C LEU A 46 -9.48 13.04 7.50
N GLU A 47 -9.05 14.31 7.57
CA GLU A 47 -9.71 15.34 8.40
C GLU A 47 -11.16 15.60 7.98
N VAL A 48 -11.44 15.52 6.68
CA VAL A 48 -12.80 15.68 6.15
C VAL A 48 -13.54 14.35 6.19
N LEU A 49 -12.83 13.25 5.89
CA LEU A 49 -13.41 11.93 5.74
C LEU A 49 -13.78 11.25 7.06
N GLN A 50 -13.18 11.63 8.18
CA GLN A 50 -13.47 11.06 9.50
C GLN A 50 -14.95 11.11 9.89
N ASN A 51 -15.68 12.12 9.38
CA ASN A 51 -17.10 12.30 9.64
C ASN A 51 -18.00 11.34 8.82
N MET A 52 -17.43 10.54 7.91
CA MET A 52 -18.17 9.60 7.05
C MET A 52 -18.34 8.24 7.72
N HIS A 53 -19.14 8.19 8.79
CA HIS A 53 -19.28 6.99 9.63
C HIS A 53 -19.92 5.76 8.93
N ASN A 54 -20.55 5.95 7.76
CA ASN A 54 -21.17 4.87 6.97
C ASN A 54 -20.27 4.36 5.83
N LEU A 55 -19.06 4.90 5.69
CA LEU A 55 -18.12 4.51 4.65
C LEU A 55 -17.67 3.06 4.85
N LEU A 56 -17.87 2.23 3.82
CA LEU A 56 -17.46 0.83 3.78
C LEU A 56 -16.23 0.62 2.90
N HIS A 57 -16.01 1.49 1.92
CA HIS A 57 -14.88 1.40 0.98
C HIS A 57 -14.31 2.79 0.71
N LEU A 58 -13.02 2.96 1.00
CA LEU A 58 -12.21 4.11 0.67
C LEU A 58 -11.07 3.71 -0.26
N GLN A 59 -10.99 4.36 -1.42
CA GLN A 59 -9.83 4.27 -2.31
C GLN A 59 -9.24 5.66 -2.50
N ILE A 60 -7.95 5.81 -2.24
CA ILE A 60 -7.16 6.99 -2.57
C ILE A 60 -6.10 6.52 -3.55
N SER A 61 -6.16 6.98 -4.79
CA SER A 61 -5.25 6.47 -5.82
C SER A 61 -4.71 7.50 -6.79
N ASN A 62 -3.64 7.14 -7.48
CA ASN A 62 -3.03 7.94 -8.55
C ASN A 62 -2.73 9.38 -8.10
N ASN A 63 -1.96 9.51 -7.02
CA ASN A 63 -1.60 10.80 -6.41
C ASN A 63 -2.82 11.68 -6.07
N ALA A 64 -3.94 11.06 -5.67
CA ALA A 64 -5.07 11.79 -5.12
C ALA A 64 -4.72 12.52 -3.81
N TYR A 65 -3.76 11.99 -3.06
CA TYR A 65 -3.12 12.65 -1.92
C TYR A 65 -1.62 12.75 -2.21
N VAL A 66 -1.02 13.90 -1.93
CA VAL A 66 0.42 14.17 -2.16
C VAL A 66 1.16 14.54 -0.88
N GLY A 67 0.58 14.33 0.29
CA GLY A 67 1.31 14.42 1.55
C GLY A 67 2.06 13.12 1.87
N GLU A 68 2.86 13.17 2.93
CA GLU A 68 3.84 12.12 3.25
C GLU A 68 3.34 11.09 4.26
N GLN A 69 2.24 11.39 4.95
CA GLN A 69 1.72 10.56 6.03
C GLN A 69 0.20 10.50 5.98
N LEU A 70 -0.35 9.31 6.23
CA LEU A 70 -1.76 9.13 6.56
C LEU A 70 -1.85 8.53 7.98
N CYS A 71 -2.56 9.22 8.87
CA CYS A 71 -2.76 8.77 10.24
C CYS A 71 -4.25 8.51 10.51
N PHE A 72 -4.60 7.23 10.67
CA PHE A 72 -5.92 6.78 11.08
C PHE A 72 -5.98 6.78 12.61
N LYS A 73 -6.57 7.85 13.16
CA LYS A 73 -6.70 8.06 14.60
C LYS A 73 -7.81 7.22 15.22
N ASP A 74 -7.76 7.11 16.54
CA ASP A 74 -8.76 6.42 17.34
C ASP A 74 -10.20 6.80 16.99
N GLY A 75 -11.07 5.79 16.89
CA GLY A 75 -12.49 5.96 16.54
C GLY A 75 -12.78 6.30 15.07
N MET A 76 -11.77 6.53 14.22
CA MET A 76 -12.00 6.83 12.80
C MET A 76 -12.49 5.60 12.03
N PHE A 77 -13.41 5.85 11.09
CA PHE A 77 -13.92 4.87 10.13
C PHE A 77 -14.47 3.56 10.75
N PRO A 78 -15.46 3.65 11.66
CA PRO A 78 -15.93 2.50 12.45
C PRO A 78 -16.56 1.36 11.63
N LYS A 79 -16.92 1.60 10.36
CA LYS A 79 -17.55 0.60 9.47
C LYS A 79 -16.72 0.25 8.24
N LEU A 80 -15.55 0.87 8.06
CA LEU A 80 -14.77 0.69 6.83
C LEU A 80 -14.27 -0.75 6.74
N LYS A 81 -14.53 -1.39 5.59
CA LYS A 81 -14.16 -2.78 5.31
C LYS A 81 -13.02 -2.88 4.32
N LYS A 82 -12.93 -1.95 3.37
CA LYS A 82 -11.92 -1.94 2.31
C LYS A 82 -11.20 -0.60 2.26
N LEU A 83 -9.87 -0.64 2.37
CA LEU A 83 -9.00 0.51 2.24
C LEU A 83 -7.96 0.24 1.17
N HIS A 84 -7.98 1.03 0.09
CA HIS A 84 -7.06 0.90 -1.04
C HIS A 84 -6.26 2.20 -1.21
N LEU A 85 -4.95 2.11 -1.04
CA LEU A 85 -4.00 3.22 -1.16
C LEU A 85 -3.06 2.90 -2.32
N ILE A 86 -3.38 3.36 -3.52
CA ILE A 86 -2.77 2.84 -4.77
C ILE A 86 -2.04 3.95 -5.51
N HIS A 87 -0.76 3.78 -5.84
CA HIS A 87 0.01 4.77 -6.60
C HIS A 87 0.03 6.14 -5.89
N LEU A 88 0.54 6.18 -4.66
CA LEU A 88 0.74 7.38 -3.85
C LEU A 88 2.24 7.65 -3.74
N SER A 89 2.77 8.47 -4.66
CA SER A 89 4.21 8.58 -4.89
C SER A 89 4.98 9.17 -3.70
N ARG A 90 4.34 10.03 -2.90
CA ARG A 90 4.95 10.73 -1.76
C ARG A 90 4.68 10.10 -0.40
N LEU A 91 3.82 9.07 -0.35
CA LEU A 91 3.44 8.47 0.92
C LEU A 91 4.65 7.73 1.50
N ARG A 92 5.08 8.12 2.69
CA ARG A 92 6.20 7.54 3.45
C ARG A 92 5.74 6.68 4.60
N SER A 93 4.65 7.08 5.25
CA SER A 93 4.15 6.41 6.45
C SER A 93 2.64 6.28 6.45
N LEU A 94 2.18 5.12 6.91
CA LEU A 94 0.79 4.82 7.19
C LEU A 94 0.69 4.42 8.65
N ILE A 95 -0.04 5.18 9.45
CA ILE A 95 -0.18 4.97 10.89
C ILE A 95 -1.64 4.63 11.19
N THR A 96 -1.84 3.58 11.98
CA THR A 96 -3.15 3.18 12.51
C THR A 96 -3.08 3.14 14.03
N GLU A 97 -3.83 4.01 14.70
CA GLU A 97 -3.98 3.97 16.16
C GLU A 97 -4.84 2.78 16.61
N GLU A 98 -4.81 2.47 17.91
CA GLU A 98 -5.28 1.20 18.47
C GLU A 98 -6.76 0.88 18.16
N THR A 99 -7.62 1.89 18.16
CA THR A 99 -9.07 1.72 17.97
C THR A 99 -9.55 2.18 16.59
N ALA A 100 -8.64 2.57 15.71
CA ALA A 100 -8.95 2.96 14.35
C ALA A 100 -9.32 1.75 13.48
N LEU A 101 -10.15 1.98 12.45
CA LEU A 101 -10.45 0.97 11.42
C LEU A 101 -10.90 -0.41 11.98
N PRO A 102 -11.77 -0.47 13.00
CA PRO A 102 -12.03 -1.71 13.75
C PRO A 102 -12.68 -2.82 12.92
N MET A 103 -13.29 -2.48 11.77
CA MET A 103 -14.00 -3.40 10.87
C MET A 103 -13.24 -3.68 9.57
N LEU A 104 -11.98 -3.24 9.45
CA LEU A 104 -11.23 -3.38 8.22
C LEU A 104 -10.97 -4.86 7.91
N GLU A 105 -11.35 -5.30 6.71
CA GLU A 105 -11.19 -6.67 6.23
C GLU A 105 -10.13 -6.76 5.14
N GLU A 106 -9.89 -5.68 4.40
CA GLU A 106 -9.01 -5.65 3.23
C GLU A 106 -8.21 -4.34 3.18
N LEU A 107 -6.88 -4.46 3.14
CA LEU A 107 -5.93 -3.35 2.99
C LEU A 107 -5.04 -3.61 1.78
N TRP A 108 -5.10 -2.72 0.80
CA TRP A 108 -4.19 -2.73 -0.35
C TRP A 108 -3.35 -1.47 -0.32
N VAL A 109 -2.04 -1.62 -0.39
CA VAL A 109 -1.09 -0.50 -0.39
C VAL A 109 -0.13 -0.68 -1.55
N GLY A 110 0.05 0.35 -2.37
CA GLY A 110 1.10 0.40 -3.36
C GLY A 110 0.63 0.54 -4.81
N PRO A 111 1.52 0.98 -5.72
CA PRO A 111 2.92 1.34 -5.46
C PRO A 111 3.06 2.63 -4.63
N CYS A 112 3.99 2.64 -3.67
CA CYS A 112 4.31 3.79 -2.80
C CYS A 112 5.84 3.85 -2.62
N PRO A 113 6.59 4.39 -3.61
CA PRO A 113 8.05 4.26 -3.68
C PRO A 113 8.81 4.95 -2.54
N GLU A 114 8.21 5.91 -1.84
CA GLU A 114 8.83 6.57 -0.68
C GLU A 114 8.56 5.85 0.66
N MET A 115 7.69 4.82 0.67
CA MET A 115 7.38 4.03 1.86
C MET A 115 8.43 2.92 2.03
N LYS A 116 9.16 2.96 3.14
CA LYS A 116 10.28 2.05 3.43
C LYS A 116 9.98 0.99 4.48
N ASP A 117 8.97 1.26 5.32
CA ASP A 117 8.57 0.41 6.42
C ASP A 117 7.12 -0.04 6.26
N LEU A 118 6.77 -1.16 6.89
CA LEU A 118 5.38 -1.57 7.03
C LEU A 118 4.53 -0.46 7.71
N PRO A 119 3.23 -0.39 7.40
CA PRO A 119 2.31 0.45 8.16
C PRO A 119 2.41 0.19 9.67
N SER A 120 2.51 1.26 10.45
CA SER A 120 2.50 1.17 11.91
C SER A 120 1.10 0.86 12.41
N GLY A 121 0.99 -0.07 13.36
CA GLY A 121 -0.28 -0.40 14.01
C GLY A 121 -1.10 -1.51 13.34
N LEU A 122 -0.54 -2.25 12.38
CA LEU A 122 -1.24 -3.38 11.73
C LEU A 122 -1.70 -4.45 12.74
N GLN A 123 -0.98 -4.62 13.86
CA GLN A 123 -1.36 -5.52 14.94
C GLN A 123 -2.72 -5.18 15.57
N HIS A 124 -3.19 -3.94 15.44
CA HIS A 124 -4.49 -3.50 15.98
C HIS A 124 -5.66 -3.92 15.07
N LEU A 125 -5.40 -4.20 13.80
CA LEU A 125 -6.41 -4.54 12.79
C LEU A 125 -6.86 -6.01 12.90
N LYS A 126 -7.56 -6.36 13.99
CA LYS A 126 -7.93 -7.75 14.32
C LYS A 126 -8.87 -8.44 13.34
N LYS A 127 -9.58 -7.69 12.49
CA LYS A 127 -10.51 -8.23 11.48
C LYS A 127 -9.92 -8.29 10.07
N LEU A 128 -8.66 -7.87 9.92
CA LEU A 128 -8.00 -7.84 8.62
C LEU A 128 -7.82 -9.28 8.10
N LYS A 129 -8.38 -9.53 6.93
CA LYS A 129 -8.32 -10.84 6.25
C LYS A 129 -7.28 -10.85 5.15
N THR A 130 -7.11 -9.71 4.50
CA THR A 130 -6.28 -9.56 3.31
C THR A 130 -5.45 -8.30 3.41
N LEU A 131 -4.14 -8.46 3.34
CA LEU A 131 -3.15 -7.40 3.24
C LEU A 131 -2.35 -7.62 1.95
N VAL A 132 -2.41 -6.65 1.04
CA VAL A 132 -1.68 -6.72 -0.23
C VAL A 132 -0.76 -5.53 -0.38
N PHE A 133 0.52 -5.80 -0.59
CA PHE A 133 1.52 -4.82 -1.00
C PHE A 133 1.71 -4.91 -2.50
N ASN A 134 1.37 -3.85 -3.22
CA ASN A 134 1.32 -3.83 -4.67
C ASN A 134 2.51 -3.07 -5.27
N LEU A 135 3.29 -3.76 -6.10
CA LEU A 135 4.47 -3.24 -6.79
C LEU A 135 5.51 -2.60 -5.84
N PHE A 136 5.79 -3.29 -4.73
CA PHE A 136 6.94 -3.01 -3.88
C PHE A 136 8.17 -3.78 -4.38
N THR A 137 9.38 -3.31 -4.04
CA THR A 137 10.64 -4.00 -4.38
C THR A 137 10.82 -5.24 -3.52
N LEU A 138 11.58 -6.22 -4.01
CA LEU A 138 11.98 -7.37 -3.21
C LEU A 138 12.79 -6.95 -1.97
N GLU A 139 13.65 -5.93 -2.10
CA GLU A 139 14.34 -5.29 -0.98
C GLU A 139 13.35 -4.84 0.11
N PHE A 140 12.29 -4.10 -0.26
CA PHE A 140 11.28 -3.70 0.71
C PHE A 140 10.72 -4.92 1.43
N ILE A 141 10.39 -6.00 0.71
CA ILE A 141 9.77 -7.20 1.25
C ILE A 141 10.71 -7.93 2.22
N PHE A 142 11.99 -8.12 1.88
CA PHE A 142 12.93 -8.90 2.68
C PHE A 142 13.37 -8.26 3.98
N PHE A 143 13.36 -6.94 4.05
CA PHE A 143 13.82 -6.20 5.22
C PHE A 143 12.70 -5.83 6.21
N GLN A 144 11.49 -6.39 6.09
CA GLN A 144 10.40 -6.15 7.05
C GLN A 144 10.28 -7.21 8.14
N ASP A 145 9.78 -6.77 9.29
CA ASP A 145 9.28 -7.65 10.34
C ASP A 145 7.77 -7.91 10.17
N PHE A 146 7.45 -9.11 9.67
CA PHE A 146 6.07 -9.54 9.45
C PHE A 146 5.39 -10.14 10.70
N GLN A 147 6.01 -10.15 11.88
CA GLN A 147 5.35 -10.59 13.12
C GLN A 147 4.09 -9.76 13.42
N THR A 148 4.11 -8.47 13.07
CA THR A 148 3.00 -7.52 13.23
C THR A 148 1.74 -7.89 12.42
N VAL A 149 1.88 -8.76 11.40
CA VAL A 149 0.80 -9.21 10.52
C VAL A 149 0.56 -10.72 10.59
N SER A 150 1.14 -11.41 11.57
CA SER A 150 0.97 -12.86 11.77
C SER A 150 -0.48 -13.31 11.96
N HIS A 151 -1.36 -12.41 12.41
CA HIS A 151 -2.80 -12.67 12.55
C HIS A 151 -3.58 -12.55 11.25
N VAL A 152 -2.97 -12.07 10.16
CA VAL A 152 -3.64 -11.83 8.88
C VAL A 152 -3.58 -13.12 8.03
N PRO A 153 -4.73 -13.73 7.68
CA PRO A 153 -4.78 -14.98 6.93
C PRO A 153 -4.11 -14.93 5.55
N LEU A 154 -4.22 -13.79 4.85
CA LEU A 154 -3.63 -13.60 3.53
C LEU A 154 -2.80 -12.32 3.51
N VAL A 155 -1.49 -12.47 3.53
CA VAL A 155 -0.52 -11.41 3.24
C VAL A 155 0.13 -11.74 1.90
N GLY A 156 -0.03 -10.85 0.93
CA GLY A 156 0.46 -11.06 -0.44
C GLY A 156 1.19 -9.85 -0.99
N PHE A 157 2.07 -10.12 -1.94
CA PHE A 157 2.94 -9.15 -2.55
C PHE A 157 2.86 -9.29 -4.06
N ILE A 158 2.66 -8.15 -4.71
CA ILE A 158 2.82 -8.02 -6.16
C ILE A 158 4.14 -7.31 -6.37
N TYR A 159 5.03 -7.86 -7.19
CA TYR A 159 6.32 -7.26 -7.50
C TYR A 159 6.67 -7.47 -8.97
N LYS A 160 7.69 -6.78 -9.44
CA LYS A 160 8.29 -7.03 -10.76
C LYS A 160 9.57 -7.84 -10.58
N ASP A 161 9.72 -8.93 -11.32
CA ASP A 161 10.97 -9.68 -11.37
C ASP A 161 12.04 -8.95 -12.22
N VAL A 162 13.20 -9.58 -12.37
CA VAL A 162 14.35 -9.02 -13.12
C VAL A 162 14.05 -8.88 -14.62
N GLU A 163 13.13 -9.68 -15.15
CA GLU A 163 12.62 -9.59 -16.52
C GLU A 163 11.54 -8.49 -16.67
N GLY A 164 11.06 -7.92 -15.56
CA GLY A 164 10.03 -6.89 -15.52
C GLY A 164 8.59 -7.42 -15.53
N GLU A 165 8.41 -8.72 -15.41
CA GLU A 165 7.12 -9.39 -15.34
C GLU A 165 6.49 -9.23 -13.95
N ILE A 166 5.17 -9.06 -13.92
CA ILE A 166 4.43 -8.90 -12.67
C ILE A 166 4.20 -10.28 -12.05
N LYS A 167 4.71 -10.47 -10.84
CA LYS A 167 4.56 -11.70 -10.04
C LYS A 167 3.70 -11.46 -8.82
N TRP A 168 3.10 -12.53 -8.34
CA TRP A 168 2.39 -12.60 -7.06
C TRP A 168 3.08 -13.63 -6.18
N ILE A 169 3.29 -13.29 -4.91
CA ILE A 169 3.81 -14.22 -3.91
C ILE A 169 3.13 -13.98 -2.56
N THR A 170 2.98 -15.02 -1.75
CA THR A 170 2.42 -14.90 -0.41
C THR A 170 3.52 -14.84 0.66
N LEU A 171 3.19 -14.29 1.83
CA LEU A 171 4.12 -14.25 2.96
C LEU A 171 4.64 -15.64 3.36
N PRO A 172 3.81 -16.71 3.48
CA PRO A 172 4.33 -18.05 3.71
C PRO A 172 5.37 -18.50 2.69
N ASP A 173 5.16 -18.22 1.41
CA ASP A 173 6.10 -18.58 0.34
C ASP A 173 7.43 -17.82 0.51
N ILE A 174 7.37 -16.51 0.80
CA ILE A 174 8.57 -15.69 1.09
C ILE A 174 9.35 -16.26 2.28
N LEU A 175 8.67 -16.56 3.38
CA LEU A 175 9.33 -17.07 4.59
C LEU A 175 9.95 -18.45 4.37
N SER A 176 9.38 -19.27 3.50
CA SER A 176 9.94 -20.58 3.15
C SER A 176 11.20 -20.52 2.28
N HIS A 177 11.39 -19.46 1.49
CA HIS A 177 12.54 -19.28 0.59
C HIS A 177 13.55 -18.23 1.11
N GLN A 178 13.35 -17.69 2.32
CA GLN A 178 14.14 -16.60 2.87
C GLN A 178 15.65 -16.93 2.98
N GLN A 179 16.00 -18.20 3.18
CA GLN A 179 17.41 -18.65 3.25
C GLN A 179 18.07 -18.76 1.89
N GLU A 180 17.32 -19.09 0.84
CA GLU A 180 17.85 -19.20 -0.53
C GLU A 180 18.18 -17.81 -1.08
N TRP A 181 17.32 -16.83 -0.84
CA TRP A 181 17.50 -15.46 -1.33
C TRP A 181 18.57 -14.65 -0.59
N ILE A 182 18.82 -14.93 0.69
CA ILE A 182 19.90 -14.27 1.43
C ILE A 182 21.27 -14.74 0.94
N GLN A 183 21.40 -16.03 0.57
CA GLN A 183 22.67 -16.56 0.08
C GLN A 183 23.03 -16.01 -1.30
N GLU A 184 22.07 -15.88 -2.21
CA GLU A 184 22.28 -15.29 -3.54
C GLU A 184 22.72 -13.82 -3.46
N ASP A 185 22.13 -13.04 -2.55
CA ASP A 185 22.42 -11.61 -2.36
C ASP A 185 23.79 -11.36 -1.67
N GLU A 186 24.29 -12.33 -0.90
CA GLU A 186 25.66 -12.32 -0.36
C GLU A 186 26.70 -12.74 -1.41
N GLU A 187 26.39 -13.74 -2.24
CA GLU A 187 27.27 -14.21 -3.33
C GLU A 187 27.46 -13.12 -4.40
N GLU A 188 26.39 -12.42 -4.80
CA GLU A 188 26.47 -11.27 -5.74
C GLU A 188 27.29 -10.10 -5.16
N LYS A 189 27.20 -9.85 -3.85
CA LYS A 189 28.00 -8.80 -3.19
C LYS A 189 29.47 -9.20 -3.07
N GLU A 190 29.78 -10.47 -2.82
CA GLU A 190 31.16 -10.97 -2.83
C GLU A 190 31.78 -10.91 -4.23
N GLU A 191 31.03 -11.26 -5.29
CA GLU A 191 31.49 -11.13 -6.67
C GLU A 191 31.71 -9.67 -7.09
N ALA A 192 30.81 -8.75 -6.70
CA ALA A 192 30.97 -7.33 -6.94
C ALA A 192 32.17 -6.72 -6.19
N THR A 193 32.50 -7.25 -5.01
CA THR A 193 33.66 -6.80 -4.23
C THR A 193 34.97 -7.36 -4.79
N CYS A 194 34.96 -8.58 -5.33
CA CYS A 194 36.12 -9.20 -5.97
C CYS A 194 36.40 -8.65 -7.39
N GLY A 195 35.42 -8.04 -8.05
CA GLY A 195 35.53 -7.50 -9.41
C GLY A 195 36.34 -6.21 -9.58
N THR A 196 36.88 -5.62 -8.50
CA THR A 196 37.69 -4.38 -8.60
C THR A 196 39.17 -4.67 -8.93
N THR A 197 39.45 -5.37 -10.04
CA THR A 197 40.77 -5.37 -10.71
C THR A 197 40.59 -5.55 -12.23
N ILE A 198 40.50 -4.41 -12.93
CA ILE A 198 40.82 -4.09 -14.34
C ILE A 198 40.90 -5.26 -15.37
N HIS A 199 39.97 -5.31 -16.34
CA HIS A 199 40.20 -5.14 -17.80
C HIS A 199 38.94 -5.46 -18.64
N GLU A 200 38.76 -4.69 -19.72
CA GLU A 200 37.74 -4.87 -20.76
C GLU A 200 37.65 -6.32 -21.31
N LYS A 201 36.45 -6.90 -21.32
CA LYS A 201 35.89 -7.62 -22.48
C LYS A 201 34.40 -7.96 -22.31
N THR A 202 33.69 -7.82 -23.41
CA THR A 202 32.35 -8.33 -23.75
C THR A 202 32.14 -9.80 -23.36
N ASP A 203 31.01 -10.14 -22.74
CA ASP A 203 29.91 -10.93 -23.32
C ASP A 203 28.92 -11.39 -22.23
N GLN A 204 27.68 -11.63 -22.69
CA GLN A 204 26.51 -12.10 -21.97
C GLN A 204 26.77 -13.16 -20.89
N GLN A 205 26.21 -12.96 -19.69
CA GLN A 205 25.72 -14.07 -18.87
C GLN A 205 24.30 -13.76 -18.39
N VAL A 206 23.37 -14.53 -18.95
CA VAL A 206 21.98 -14.63 -18.55
C VAL A 206 21.95 -15.67 -17.44
N ILE A 207 21.66 -15.27 -16.21
CA ILE A 207 21.29 -16.20 -15.15
C ILE A 207 19.77 -16.28 -15.16
N ALA A 208 19.26 -17.40 -15.68
CA ALA A 208 17.84 -17.68 -15.77
C ALA A 208 17.33 -18.19 -14.41
N PHE A 209 16.36 -17.49 -13.83
CA PHE A 209 15.65 -17.94 -12.64
C PHE A 209 14.60 -19.00 -13.01
N ASN A 210 14.78 -20.23 -12.54
CA ASN A 210 13.72 -21.24 -12.58
C ASN A 210 12.92 -21.16 -11.27
N LEU A 211 11.75 -20.52 -11.33
CA LEU A 211 10.74 -20.61 -10.26
C LEU A 211 9.93 -21.91 -10.42
N PRO A 212 9.56 -22.60 -9.33
CA PRO A 212 8.64 -23.72 -9.41
C PRO A 212 7.23 -23.24 -9.78
N LEU A 213 6.57 -24.05 -10.62
CA LEU A 213 5.20 -23.85 -11.14
C LEU A 213 4.12 -23.86 -10.06
#